data_AF-A0A9N9R0H3-F1
#
_entry.id   AF-A0A9N9R0H3-F1
#
_cell.length_a   1.000
_cell.length_b   1.000
_cell.length_c   1.000
_cell.angle_alpha   90.00
_cell.angle_beta   90.00
_cell.angle_gamma   90.00
#
_symmetry.space_group_name_H-M   'P 1'
#
loop_
_entity.id
_entity.type
_entity.pdbx_description
1 polymer ?
#
loop_
_entity_poly.entity_id
_entity_poly.type
_entity_poly.pdbx_seq_one_letter_code
_entity_poly.pdbx_strand_id
1 'polypeptide(L)'
;MGLITSREQTMLDGPVASTKSNHVRQPSTRNRTKPPMPDRDELESRFIKVLTSMDLPPDKVKLLRNYDLEKKWEIICDQDMVQAKDSPTHYLNKLRTYLDPKASRSHRKRKMVGDSTSTQVLRDLEISLRTNHIEWVREFLNEQNQGLDVLIDYLSFRLSMMRHEQRIALARSQSSDGINQGR
;
A
#
# COMPACT_ATOMS: atom_id res chain seq x y z
N MET A 1 -57.52 12.63 -39.27
CA MET A 1 -57.17 11.24 -38.93
C MET A 1 -56.05 11.33 -37.89
N GLY A 2 -56.23 11.33 -36.55
CA GLY A 2 -57.04 10.46 -35.69
C GLY A 2 -56.54 9.01 -35.82
N LEU A 3 -56.07 8.25 -34.82
CA LEU A 3 -56.21 8.24 -33.36
C LEU A 3 -55.08 7.42 -32.69
N ILE A 4 -54.90 7.74 -31.40
CA ILE A 4 -54.25 7.09 -30.25
C ILE A 4 -54.49 5.56 -30.12
N THR A 5 -53.50 4.81 -29.58
CA THR A 5 -53.73 3.83 -28.49
C THR A 5 -52.44 3.27 -27.87
N SER A 6 -52.39 3.38 -26.54
CA SER A 6 -51.41 2.84 -25.58
C SER A 6 -51.65 1.35 -25.26
N ARG A 7 -50.63 0.69 -24.69
CA ARG A 7 -50.57 -0.50 -23.78
C ARG A 7 -49.36 -1.36 -24.18
N GLU A 8 -48.58 -1.98 -23.30
CA GLU A 8 -48.71 -2.27 -21.87
C GLU A 8 -47.30 -2.55 -21.32
N GLN A 9 -47.10 -2.19 -20.06
CA GLN A 9 -45.94 -2.56 -19.27
C GLN A 9 -46.16 -3.96 -18.68
N THR A 10 -45.31 -4.91 -19.04
CA THR A 10 -45.23 -6.20 -18.35
C THR A 10 -43.87 -6.35 -17.69
N MET A 11 -43.93 -6.35 -16.37
CA MET A 11 -42.86 -6.70 -15.43
C MET A 11 -42.48 -8.16 -15.65
N LEU A 12 -41.21 -8.44 -15.92
CA LEU A 12 -40.61 -9.74 -15.67
C LEU A 12 -39.31 -9.53 -14.90
N ASP A 13 -39.44 -9.67 -13.59
CA ASP A 13 -38.36 -9.77 -12.62
C ASP A 13 -37.39 -10.91 -13.00
N GLY A 14 -36.18 -10.53 -13.40
CA GLY A 14 -35.03 -11.43 -13.34
C GLY A 14 -34.32 -11.24 -12.01
N PRO A 15 -33.89 -12.31 -11.31
CA PRO A 15 -33.24 -12.15 -10.02
C PRO A 15 -31.84 -11.57 -10.23
N VAL A 16 -31.66 -10.29 -9.91
CA VAL A 16 -30.34 -9.66 -9.77
C VAL A 16 -29.68 -10.28 -8.54
N ALA A 17 -28.76 -11.20 -8.77
CA ALA A 17 -27.90 -11.77 -7.72
C ALA A 17 -27.05 -10.65 -7.11
N SER A 18 -27.58 -10.04 -6.03
CA SER A 18 -26.82 -9.18 -5.13
C SER A 18 -25.76 -10.04 -4.45
N THR A 19 -24.53 -10.00 -4.97
CA THR A 19 -23.34 -10.46 -4.25
C THR A 19 -23.10 -9.50 -3.09
N LYS A 20 -23.81 -9.73 -1.99
CA LYS A 20 -23.47 -9.20 -0.68
C LYS A 20 -22.11 -9.77 -0.33
N SER A 21 -21.05 -9.02 -0.60
CA SER A 21 -19.75 -9.23 0.02
C SER A 21 -19.94 -8.97 1.52
N ASN A 22 -20.33 -10.02 2.24
CA ASN A 22 -20.23 -10.05 3.68
C ASN A 22 -18.74 -10.05 4.00
N HIS A 23 -18.17 -8.85 4.22
CA HIS A 23 -17.02 -8.74 5.09
C HIS A 23 -17.48 -9.17 6.48
N VAL A 24 -17.43 -10.48 6.72
CA VAL A 24 -17.38 -11.03 8.06
C VAL A 24 -16.17 -10.36 8.71
N ARG A 25 -16.43 -9.37 9.58
CA ARG A 25 -15.45 -8.98 10.58
C ARG A 25 -15.14 -10.27 11.33
N GLN A 26 -13.97 -10.83 11.07
CA GLN A 26 -13.49 -11.92 11.90
C GLN A 26 -13.52 -11.39 13.34
N PRO A 27 -14.17 -12.11 14.28
CA PRO A 27 -14.04 -11.78 15.68
C PRO A 27 -12.54 -11.86 16.01
N SER A 28 -11.97 -10.71 16.40
CA SER A 28 -10.62 -10.65 16.93
C SER A 28 -10.52 -11.72 18.01
N THR A 29 -9.66 -12.71 17.80
CA THR A 29 -9.38 -13.77 18.76
C THR A 29 -8.65 -13.18 19.97
N ARG A 30 -9.37 -12.41 20.79
CA ARG A 30 -8.88 -11.74 22.01
C ARG A 30 -8.70 -12.71 23.18
N ASN A 31 -8.50 -14.01 22.91
CA ASN A 31 -8.20 -15.02 23.92
C ASN A 31 -6.76 -15.53 23.75
N ARG A 32 -5.80 -14.61 23.64
CA ARG A 32 -4.39 -14.92 23.84
C ARG A 32 -4.03 -14.42 25.23
N THR A 33 -3.50 -15.31 26.08
CA THR A 33 -3.05 -14.98 27.43
C THR A 33 -1.99 -13.87 27.34
N LYS A 34 -2.42 -12.62 27.55
CA LYS A 34 -1.53 -11.48 27.67
C LYS A 34 -0.51 -11.82 28.78
N PRO A 35 0.80 -11.57 28.58
CA PRO A 35 1.77 -11.77 29.63
C PRO A 35 1.37 -10.94 30.87
N PRO A 36 1.75 -11.37 32.09
CA PRO A 36 1.48 -10.59 33.28
C PRO A 36 2.13 -9.21 33.14
N MET A 37 1.44 -8.17 33.64
CA MET A 37 1.98 -6.82 33.65
C MET A 37 3.27 -6.77 34.48
N PRO A 38 4.37 -6.19 33.95
CA PRO A 38 5.62 -6.08 34.68
C PRO A 38 5.52 -5.02 35.78
N ASP A 39 6.60 -4.82 36.54
CA ASP A 39 6.67 -3.75 37.50
C ASP A 39 6.55 -2.36 36.85
N ARG A 40 6.29 -1.36 37.68
CA ARG A 40 5.99 0.01 37.23
C ARG A 40 7.13 0.63 36.43
N ASP A 41 8.38 0.39 36.84
CA ASP A 41 9.54 1.06 36.24
C ASP A 41 9.87 0.43 34.89
N GLU A 42 9.79 -0.90 34.79
CA GLU A 42 9.92 -1.62 33.53
C GLU A 42 8.80 -1.25 32.56
N LEU A 43 7.55 -1.19 33.03
CA LEU A 43 6.39 -0.81 32.22
C LEU A 43 6.58 0.59 31.61
N GLU A 44 6.99 1.57 32.41
CA GLU A 44 7.20 2.93 31.93
C GLU A 44 8.34 2.99 30.90
N SER A 45 9.43 2.25 31.14
CA SER A 45 10.55 2.14 30.19
C SER A 45 10.12 1.56 28.85
N ARG A 46 9.33 0.47 28.86
CA ARG A 46 8.76 -0.13 27.65
C ARG A 46 7.79 0.83 26.95
N PHE A 47 6.94 1.52 27.70
CA PHE A 47 5.99 2.48 27.15
C PHE A 47 6.70 3.64 26.44
N ILE A 48 7.77 4.19 27.03
CA ILE A 48 8.56 5.26 26.41
C ILE A 48 9.18 4.80 25.08
N LYS A 49 9.65 3.55 25.00
CA LYS A 49 10.17 2.96 23.76
C LYS A 49 9.08 2.91 22.68
N VAL A 50 7.87 2.47 23.03
CA VAL A 50 6.71 2.46 22.13
C VAL A 50 6.38 3.86 21.64
N LEU A 51 6.26 4.85 22.54
CA LEU A 51 5.95 6.23 22.14
C LEU A 51 7.01 6.82 21.20
N THR A 52 8.28 6.51 21.44
CA THR A 52 9.39 6.98 20.60
C THR A 52 9.34 6.33 19.21
N SER A 53 8.97 5.06 19.12
CA SER A 53 8.93 4.33 17.84
C SER A 53 7.74 4.71 16.95
N MET A 54 6.69 5.30 17.53
CA MET A 54 5.48 5.73 16.82
C MET A 54 5.59 7.13 16.16
N ASP A 55 6.67 7.88 16.42
CA ASP A 55 6.89 9.24 15.87
C ASP A 55 5.70 10.20 16.06
N LEU A 56 5.16 10.22 17.28
CA LEU A 56 3.96 11.00 17.59
C LEU A 56 4.28 12.48 17.87
N PRO A 57 3.37 13.40 17.51
CA PRO A 57 3.44 14.79 17.92
C PRO A 57 3.53 14.96 19.46
N PRO A 58 4.21 16.01 19.98
CA PRO A 58 4.46 16.18 21.41
C PRO A 58 3.19 16.25 22.28
N ASP A 59 2.09 16.80 21.76
CA ASP A 59 0.80 16.87 22.45
C ASP A 59 0.19 15.48 22.65
N LYS A 60 0.27 14.60 21.64
CA LYS A 60 -0.20 13.22 21.73
C LYS A 60 0.66 12.39 22.68
N VAL A 61 1.97 12.59 22.67
CA VAL A 61 2.89 11.97 23.65
C VAL A 61 2.51 12.37 25.07
N LYS A 62 2.30 13.68 25.33
CA LYS A 62 1.91 14.19 26.65
C LYS A 62 0.58 13.59 27.11
N LEU A 63 -0.41 13.51 26.23
CA LEU A 63 -1.71 12.90 26.53
C LEU A 63 -1.55 11.42 26.93
N LEU A 64 -0.80 10.64 26.15
CA LEU A 64 -0.59 9.21 26.39
C LEU A 64 0.21 8.93 27.67
N ARG A 65 1.12 9.82 28.07
CA ARG A 65 1.86 9.69 29.34
C ARG A 65 0.96 9.71 30.57
N ASN A 66 -0.20 10.36 30.49
CA ASN A 66 -1.16 10.47 31.59
C ASN A 66 -2.11 9.28 31.71
N TYR A 67 -1.96 8.26 30.85
CA TYR A 67 -2.76 7.04 30.97
C TYR A 67 -2.39 6.25 32.24
N ASP A 68 -3.35 5.49 32.74
CA ASP A 68 -3.12 4.54 33.83
C ASP A 68 -2.25 3.36 33.36
N LEU A 69 -1.72 2.60 34.31
CA LEU A 69 -0.79 1.50 34.03
C LEU A 69 -1.44 0.42 33.15
N GLU A 70 -2.73 0.12 33.36
CA GLU A 70 -3.45 -0.89 32.59
C GLU A 70 -3.55 -0.52 31.10
N LYS A 71 -3.89 0.73 30.77
CA LYS A 71 -3.93 1.16 29.36
C LYS A 71 -2.55 1.22 28.73
N LYS A 72 -1.53 1.66 29.48
CA LYS A 72 -0.14 1.63 28.99
C LYS A 72 0.29 0.20 28.67
N TRP A 73 -0.07 -0.76 29.52
CA TRP A 73 0.22 -2.17 29.30
C TRP A 73 -0.52 -2.74 28.08
N GLU A 74 -1.79 -2.40 27.90
CA GLU A 74 -2.54 -2.78 26.70
C GLU A 74 -1.88 -2.27 25.42
N ILE A 75 -1.47 -1.00 25.39
CA ILE A 75 -0.77 -0.40 24.24
C ILE A 75 0.56 -1.11 23.97
N ILE A 76 1.35 -1.45 25.01
CA ILE A 76 2.61 -2.18 24.84
C ILE A 76 2.34 -3.56 24.23
N CYS A 77 1.38 -4.31 24.76
CA CYS A 77 1.04 -5.64 24.26
C CYS A 77 0.59 -5.59 22.79
N ASP A 78 -0.26 -4.62 22.46
CA ASP A 78 -0.76 -4.45 21.09
C ASP A 78 0.39 -4.10 20.15
N GLN A 79 1.30 -3.21 20.56
CA GLN A 79 2.45 -2.82 19.75
C GLN A 79 3.45 -3.97 19.54
N ASP A 80 3.70 -4.79 20.57
CA ASP A 80 4.60 -5.95 20.47
C ASP A 80 4.07 -7.01 19.47
N MET A 81 2.75 -7.03 19.24
CA MET A 81 2.12 -7.90 18.24
C MET A 81 2.22 -7.35 16.81
N VAL A 82 2.52 -6.06 16.64
CA VAL A 82 2.63 -5.45 15.31
C VAL A 82 3.99 -5.83 14.71
N GLN A 83 3.95 -6.45 13.54
CA GLN A 83 5.12 -6.79 12.75
C GLN A 83 4.96 -6.25 11.33
N ALA A 84 6.04 -5.69 10.78
CA ALA A 84 6.04 -5.25 9.39
C ALA A 84 5.82 -6.46 8.48
N LYS A 85 4.97 -6.29 7.46
CA LYS A 85 4.68 -7.36 6.49
C LYS A 85 5.92 -7.78 5.72
N ASP A 86 6.67 -6.80 5.21
CA ASP A 86 7.87 -6.99 4.41
C ASP A 86 8.94 -5.94 4.82
N SER A 87 10.22 -6.26 4.58
CA SER A 87 11.34 -5.36 4.88
C SER A 87 11.53 -4.28 3.81
N PRO A 88 12.27 -3.17 4.09
CA PRO A 88 12.59 -2.17 3.08
C PRO A 88 13.24 -2.77 1.83
N THR A 89 14.24 -3.65 2.02
CA THR A 89 14.97 -4.35 0.96
C THR A 89 14.05 -5.15 0.04
N HIS A 90 12.96 -5.72 0.55
CA HIS A 90 11.97 -6.43 -0.26
C HIS A 90 11.39 -5.53 -1.35
N TYR A 91 10.90 -4.35 -0.98
CA TYR A 91 10.31 -3.39 -1.92
C TYR A 91 11.36 -2.84 -2.88
N LEU A 92 12.54 -2.50 -2.37
CA LEU A 92 13.64 -1.95 -3.17
C LEU A 92 14.12 -2.93 -4.24
N ASN A 93 14.22 -4.23 -3.93
CA ASN A 93 14.59 -5.24 -4.90
C ASN A 93 13.57 -5.36 -6.04
N LYS A 94 12.27 -5.23 -5.74
CA LYS A 94 11.24 -5.21 -6.78
C LYS A 94 11.34 -3.95 -7.65
N LEU A 95 11.49 -2.76 -7.05
CA LEU A 95 11.66 -1.50 -7.80
C LEU A 95 12.90 -1.53 -8.70
N ARG A 96 14.05 -1.95 -8.19
CA ARG A 96 15.28 -2.14 -8.98
C ARG A 96 15.10 -3.14 -10.12
N THR A 97 14.28 -4.17 -9.91
CA THR A 97 13.97 -5.14 -10.98
C THR A 97 13.11 -4.53 -12.08
N TYR A 98 12.19 -3.61 -11.75
CA TYR A 98 11.41 -2.87 -12.76
C TYR A 98 12.23 -1.86 -13.55
N LEU A 99 13.34 -1.38 -13.01
CA LEU A 99 14.28 -0.49 -13.68
C LEU A 99 15.17 -1.20 -14.71
N ASP A 100 15.37 -2.52 -14.59
CA ASP A 100 16.28 -3.29 -15.45
C ASP A 100 15.59 -3.69 -16.77
N PRO A 101 16.01 -3.15 -17.94
CA PRO A 101 15.41 -3.48 -19.24
C PRO A 101 15.57 -4.95 -19.62
N LYS A 102 16.54 -5.65 -19.00
CA LYS A 102 16.80 -7.07 -19.23
C LYS A 102 16.07 -7.96 -18.22
N ALA A 103 15.41 -7.41 -17.21
CA ALA A 103 14.72 -8.19 -16.18
C ALA A 103 13.64 -9.11 -16.75
N SER A 104 12.92 -8.65 -17.78
CA SER A 104 11.90 -9.44 -18.47
C SER A 104 12.47 -10.72 -19.10
N ARG A 105 13.76 -10.75 -19.44
CA ARG A 105 14.45 -11.92 -20.03
C ARG A 105 14.96 -12.91 -18.98
N SER A 106 15.13 -12.48 -17.73
CA SER A 106 15.64 -13.33 -16.65
C SER A 106 14.51 -14.00 -15.86
N HIS A 107 14.47 -15.34 -15.88
CA HIS A 107 13.49 -16.11 -15.11
C HIS A 107 13.58 -15.82 -13.60
N ARG A 108 14.80 -15.70 -13.06
CA ARG A 108 15.04 -15.36 -11.65
C ARG A 108 14.48 -13.99 -11.28
N LYS A 109 14.64 -12.99 -12.15
CA LYS A 109 14.12 -11.63 -11.94
C LYS A 109 12.60 -11.58 -12.03
N ARG A 110 11.98 -12.30 -12.98
CA ARG A 110 10.51 -12.42 -13.04
C ARG A 110 9.93 -13.04 -11.76
N LYS A 111 10.54 -14.12 -11.25
CA LYS A 111 10.12 -14.76 -10.00
C LYS A 111 10.26 -13.84 -8.78
N MET A 112 11.26 -12.96 -8.75
CA MET A 112 11.49 -12.00 -7.66
C MET A 112 10.35 -10.97 -7.53
N VAL A 113 9.81 -10.52 -8.66
CA VAL A 113 8.66 -9.59 -8.68
C VAL A 113 7.36 -10.33 -8.37
N GLY A 114 7.26 -11.61 -8.77
CA GLY A 114 6.06 -12.42 -8.59
C GLY A 114 4.87 -11.83 -9.35
N ASP A 115 3.66 -12.04 -8.81
CA ASP A 115 2.42 -11.54 -9.44
C ASP A 115 2.10 -10.08 -9.07
N SER A 116 2.94 -9.43 -8.26
CA SER A 116 2.74 -8.07 -7.81
C SER A 116 3.05 -7.08 -8.93
N THR A 117 2.04 -6.33 -9.38
CA THR A 117 2.26 -5.22 -10.32
C THR A 117 3.07 -4.09 -9.68
N SER A 118 3.74 -3.29 -10.51
CA SER A 118 4.55 -2.16 -10.01
C SER A 118 3.73 -1.16 -9.18
N THR A 119 2.47 -0.92 -9.55
CA THR A 119 1.54 -0.08 -8.78
C THR A 119 1.19 -0.69 -7.43
N GLN A 120 1.02 -2.02 -7.34
CA GLN A 120 0.75 -2.68 -6.06
C GLN A 120 1.96 -2.59 -5.13
N VAL A 121 3.18 -2.79 -5.66
CA VAL A 121 4.42 -2.65 -4.88
C VAL A 121 4.55 -1.25 -4.29
N LEU A 122 4.24 -0.21 -5.07
CA LEU A 122 4.29 1.18 -4.58
C LEU A 122 3.23 1.47 -3.51
N ARG A 123 2.02 0.93 -3.66
CA ARG A 123 0.96 1.08 -2.65
C ARG A 123 1.34 0.40 -1.34
N ASP A 124 1.84 -0.83 -1.40
CA ASP A 124 2.28 -1.56 -0.20
C ASP A 124 3.49 -0.86 0.47
N LEU A 125 4.40 -0.29 -0.33
CA LEU A 125 5.52 0.51 0.16
C LEU A 125 5.04 1.80 0.84
N GLU A 126 4.09 2.53 0.26
CA GLU A 126 3.52 3.75 0.84
C GLU A 126 2.84 3.46 2.19
N ILE A 127 2.05 2.39 2.27
CA ILE A 127 1.45 1.95 3.53
C ILE A 127 2.56 1.63 4.55
N SER A 128 3.58 0.85 4.15
CA SER A 128 4.69 0.48 5.04
C SER A 128 5.46 1.69 5.57
N LEU A 129 5.74 2.68 4.72
CA LEU A 129 6.39 3.93 5.12
C LEU A 129 5.53 4.76 6.09
N ARG A 130 4.21 4.72 5.93
CA ARG A 130 3.27 5.54 6.72
C ARG A 130 2.87 4.90 8.05
N THR A 131 2.86 3.58 8.14
CA THR A 131 2.25 2.88 9.30
C THR A 131 3.19 1.99 10.10
N ASN A 132 4.39 1.68 9.59
CA ASN A 132 5.38 0.98 10.41
C ASN A 132 6.04 1.94 11.41
N HIS A 133 6.74 1.36 12.37
CA HIS A 133 7.55 2.09 13.33
C HIS A 133 8.68 2.88 12.63
N ILE A 134 9.10 3.99 13.24
CA ILE A 134 10.05 4.93 12.65
C ILE A 134 11.40 4.30 12.26
N GLU A 135 11.87 3.27 12.97
CA GLU A 135 13.11 2.56 12.60
C GLU A 135 13.01 1.89 11.22
N TRP A 136 11.81 1.45 10.80
CA TRP A 136 11.61 0.91 9.45
C TRP A 136 11.88 1.98 8.37
N VAL A 137 11.44 3.21 8.62
CA VAL A 137 11.69 4.36 7.73
C VAL A 137 13.17 4.74 7.75
N ARG A 138 13.80 4.75 8.92
CA ARG A 138 15.25 4.98 9.05
C ARG A 138 16.05 3.92 8.30
N GLU A 139 15.66 2.65 8.41
CA GLU A 139 16.27 1.55 7.65
C GLU A 139 16.09 1.75 6.15
N PHE A 140 14.90 2.14 5.69
CA PHE A 140 14.64 2.43 4.28
C PHE A 140 15.55 3.56 3.73
N LEU A 141 15.79 4.61 4.52
CA LEU A 141 16.56 5.79 4.12
C LEU A 141 18.08 5.68 4.34
N ASN A 142 18.55 4.63 5.02
CA ASN A 142 19.97 4.52 5.38
C ASN A 142 20.89 4.34 4.14
N GLU A 143 22.19 4.46 4.37
CA GLU A 143 23.23 4.35 3.33
C GLU A 143 23.26 2.97 2.63
N GLN A 144 22.84 1.90 3.33
CA GLN A 144 22.82 0.56 2.77
C GLN A 144 21.68 0.38 1.77
N ASN A 145 20.50 0.93 2.09
CA ASN A 145 19.30 0.75 1.29
C ASN A 145 19.15 1.83 0.23
N GLN A 146 19.52 3.08 0.53
CA GLN A 146 19.36 4.26 -0.33
C GLN A 146 17.94 4.33 -0.92
N GLY A 147 16.92 4.06 -0.09
CA GLY A 147 15.57 3.83 -0.58
C GLY A 147 14.97 5.02 -1.31
N LEU A 148 15.34 6.23 -0.90
CA LEU A 148 14.92 7.47 -1.56
C LEU A 148 15.48 7.58 -2.98
N ASP A 149 16.77 7.30 -3.18
CA ASP A 149 17.42 7.35 -4.49
C ASP A 149 16.78 6.36 -5.47
N VAL A 150 16.57 5.12 -5.02
CA VAL A 150 15.90 4.08 -5.83
C VAL A 150 14.47 4.49 -6.21
N LEU A 151 13.74 5.12 -5.28
CA LEU A 151 12.38 5.57 -5.56
C LEU A 151 12.36 6.72 -6.58
N ILE A 152 13.28 7.68 -6.45
CA ILE A 152 13.44 8.80 -7.39
C ILE A 152 13.79 8.27 -8.79
N ASP A 153 14.76 7.35 -8.89
CA ASP A 153 15.16 6.72 -10.15
C ASP A 153 13.97 6.02 -10.81
N TYR A 154 13.23 5.24 -10.03
CA TYR A 154 12.04 4.54 -10.52
C TYR A 154 10.97 5.50 -11.04
N LEU A 155 10.63 6.54 -10.29
CA LEU A 155 9.62 7.52 -10.69
C LEU A 155 10.05 8.30 -11.95
N SER A 156 11.32 8.69 -12.01
CA SER A 156 11.92 9.42 -13.13
C SER A 156 11.91 8.57 -14.41
N PHE A 157 12.29 7.29 -14.29
CA PHE A 157 12.23 6.32 -15.38
C PHE A 157 10.79 6.14 -15.88
N ARG A 158 9.83 5.90 -14.98
CA ARG A 158 8.41 5.69 -15.35
C ARG A 158 7.80 6.91 -16.01
N LEU A 159 8.10 8.12 -15.52
CA LEU A 159 7.63 9.37 -16.12
C LEU A 159 8.20 9.56 -17.54
N SER A 160 9.50 9.28 -17.71
CA SER A 160 10.16 9.38 -19.02
C SER A 160 9.58 8.38 -20.03
N MET A 161 9.34 7.14 -19.60
CA MET A 161 8.72 6.10 -20.41
C MET A 161 7.29 6.49 -20.84
N MET A 162 6.47 6.96 -19.90
CA MET A 162 5.10 7.42 -20.19
C MET A 162 5.08 8.56 -21.22
N ARG A 163 5.97 9.55 -21.08
CA ARG A 163 6.12 10.64 -22.05
C ARG A 163 6.58 10.16 -23.43
N HIS A 164 7.42 9.12 -23.47
CA HIS A 164 7.86 8.53 -24.73
C HIS A 164 6.72 7.78 -25.44
N GLU A 165 5.96 6.97 -24.70
CA GLU A 165 4.78 6.26 -25.20
C GLU A 165 3.72 7.23 -25.76
N GLN A 166 3.47 8.35 -25.07
CA GLN A 166 2.57 9.41 -25.55
C GLN A 166 3.05 10.01 -26.87
N ARG A 167 4.35 10.32 -27.00
CA ARG A 167 4.91 10.84 -28.25
C ARG A 167 4.78 9.86 -29.41
N ILE A 168 5.01 8.57 -29.16
CA ILE A 168 4.82 7.52 -30.18
C ILE A 168 3.35 7.41 -30.59
N ALA A 169 2.42 7.44 -29.63
CA ALA A 169 0.99 7.37 -29.91
C ALA A 169 0.53 8.53 -30.80
N LEU A 170 0.98 9.76 -30.50
CA LEU A 170 0.68 10.95 -31.30
C LEU A 170 1.28 10.89 -32.71
N ALA A 171 2.52 10.39 -32.85
CA ALA A 171 3.13 10.23 -34.16
C ALA A 171 2.38 9.20 -35.03
N ARG A 172 1.89 8.11 -34.42
CA ARG A 172 1.09 7.10 -35.12
C ARG A 172 -0.26 7.64 -35.59
N SER A 173 -0.98 8.42 -34.77
CA SER A 173 -2.26 9.00 -35.17
C SER A 173 -2.11 10.02 -36.30
N GLN A 174 -1.05 10.84 -36.29
CA GLN A 174 -0.79 11.78 -37.39
C GLN A 174 -0.46 11.08 -38.72
N SER A 175 0.22 9.93 -38.66
CA SER A 175 0.53 9.14 -39.86
C SER A 175 -0.69 8.42 -40.48
N SER A 176 -1.70 8.07 -39.69
CA SER A 176 -2.93 7.44 -40.20
C SER A 176 -3.89 8.41 -40.88
N ASP A 177 -3.92 9.67 -40.43
CA ASP A 177 -4.81 10.69 -40.99
C ASP A 177 -4.34 11.21 -42.37
N GLY A 178 -3.03 11.14 -42.66
CA GLY A 178 -2.46 11.53 -43.94
C GLY A 178 -2.71 10.55 -45.10
N ILE A 179 -3.10 9.30 -44.81
CA ILE A 179 -3.36 8.26 -45.83
C ILE A 179 -4.81 8.31 -46.33
N ASN A 180 -5.75 8.85 -45.55
CA ASN A 180 -7.18 8.89 -45.89
C ASN A 180 -7.64 10.15 -46.64
N GLN A 181 -6.76 11.12 -46.93
CA GLN A 181 -7.10 12.32 -47.73
C GLN A 181 -6.66 12.23 -49.21
N GLY A 182 -6.15 11.08 -49.65
CA GLY A 182 -5.64 10.86 -51.01
C GLY A 182 -6.45 9.90 -51.87
N ARG A 183 -7.79 9.93 -51.78
CA ARG A 183 -8.68 9.16 -52.66
C ARG A 183 -9.89 9.96 -53.11
#